data_AF-A0A968KXJ1-F1
#
_entry.id   AF-A0A968KXJ1-F1
#
_cell.length_a   1.000
_cell.length_b   1.000
_cell.length_c   1.000
_cell.angle_alpha   90.00
_cell.angle_beta   90.00
_cell.angle_gamma   90.00
#
_symmetry.space_group_name_H-M   'P 1'
#
loop_
_entity.id
_entity.type
_entity.pdbx_description
1 polymer ?
#
loop_
_entity_poly.entity_id
_entity_poly.type
_entity_poly.pdbx_seq_one_letter_code
_entity_poly.pdbx_strand_id
1 'polypeptide(L)' 'MLPPFVSNPDRKTVSVPTIIIHGTLDAIVPLEPVREIAQKVFTNITYYVVDDDHRLHKTLHEMDWNAILE' A
#
# COMPACT_ATOMS: atom_id res chain seq x y z
N MET A 1 -25.50 -1.31 3.43
CA MET A 1 -24.09 -0.86 3.54
C MET A 1 -23.20 -2.06 3.33
N LEU A 2 -22.22 -1.97 2.42
CA LEU A 2 -21.17 -2.99 2.34
C LEU A 2 -20.21 -2.80 3.53
N PRO A 3 -19.63 -3.87 4.07
CA PRO A 3 -18.52 -3.73 5.01
C PRO A 3 -17.40 -2.87 4.39
N PRO A 4 -16.72 -2.01 5.18
CA PRO A 4 -15.67 -1.13 4.66
C PRO A 4 -14.50 -1.89 4.01
N PHE A 5 -14.33 -3.17 4.37
CA PHE A 5 -13.38 -4.08 3.75
C PHE A 5 -14.04 -5.45 3.59
N VAL A 6 -14.29 -5.86 2.35
CA VAL A 6 -14.89 -7.16 2.04
C VAL A 6 -13.77 -8.13 1.70
N SER A 7 -13.68 -9.25 2.43
CA SER A 7 -12.83 -10.37 2.05
C SER A 7 -13.39 -10.97 0.75
N ASN A 8 -12.54 -11.07 -0.27
CA ASN A 8 -12.84 -11.82 -1.48
C ASN A 8 -11.98 -13.09 -1.49
N PRO A 9 -12.47 -14.21 -0.93
CA PRO A 9 -11.68 -15.43 -0.75
C PRO A 9 -11.28 -16.10 -2.07
N ASP A 10 -11.99 -15.82 -3.16
CA ASP A 10 -11.70 -16.36 -4.49
C ASP A 10 -10.66 -15.50 -5.26
N ARG A 11 -10.17 -14.42 -4.64
CA ARG A 11 -9.21 -13.53 -5.29
C ARG A 11 -7.86 -14.22 -5.42
N LYS A 12 -7.46 -14.48 -6.66
CA LYS A 12 -6.11 -14.96 -6.99
C LYS A 12 -5.06 -13.99 -6.46
N THR A 13 -3.98 -14.54 -5.92
CA THR A 13 -2.82 -13.78 -5.49
C THR A 13 -2.07 -13.19 -6.69
N VAL A 14 -1.31 -12.13 -6.45
CA VAL A 14 -0.46 -11.45 -7.43
C VAL A 14 1.00 -11.68 -7.02
N SER A 15 1.80 -12.28 -7.92
CA SER A 15 3.17 -12.71 -7.61
C SER A 15 4.28 -11.84 -8.22
N VAL A 16 3.94 -10.87 -9.05
CA VAL A 16 4.92 -9.92 -9.60
C VAL A 16 5.45 -9.01 -8.49
N PRO A 17 6.72 -8.55 -8.57
CA PRO A 17 7.25 -7.54 -7.65
C PRO A 17 6.29 -6.35 -7.56
N THR A 18 5.87 -6.03 -6.34
CA THR A 18 4.90 -4.97 -6.07
C THR A 18 5.44 -4.07 -4.97
N ILE A 19 5.42 -2.75 -5.22
CA ILE A 19 5.77 -1.75 -4.23
C ILE A 19 4.50 -1.02 -3.82
N ILE A 20 4.23 -0.95 -2.52
CA ILE A 20 3.17 -0.12 -1.95
C ILE A 20 3.80 0.92 -1.04
N ILE A 21 3.35 2.16 -1.18
CA ILE A 21 3.76 3.30 -0.34
C ILE A 21 2.49 3.84 0.31
N HIS A 22 2.50 4.00 1.64
CA HIS A 22 1.33 4.46 2.39
C HIS A 22 1.74 5.48 3.46
N GLY A 23 1.05 6.62 3.48
CA GLY A 23 1.29 7.70 4.44
C GLY A 23 0.73 7.42 5.83
N THR A 24 1.52 7.63 6.88
CA THR A 24 1.07 7.47 8.28
C THR A 24 -0.02 8.46 8.68
N LEU A 25 -0.16 9.57 7.95
CA LEU A 25 -1.16 10.63 8.18
C LEU A 25 -2.35 10.52 7.21
N ASP A 26 -2.52 9.37 6.55
CA ASP A 26 -3.67 9.10 5.72
C ASP A 26 -4.96 8.98 6.55
N ALA A 27 -5.75 10.06 6.55
CA ALA A 27 -7.05 10.13 7.23
C ALA A 27 -8.22 9.54 6.40
N ILE A 28 -7.97 9.10 5.17
CA ILE A 28 -8.99 8.58 4.24
C ILE A 28 -8.92 7.06 4.15
N VAL A 29 -7.71 6.51 4.03
CA VAL A 29 -7.46 5.07 3.91
C VAL A 29 -6.61 4.60 5.09
N PRO A 30 -7.16 3.82 6.02
CA PRO A 30 -6.44 3.39 7.21
C PRO A 30 -5.31 2.42 6.84
N LEU A 31 -4.12 2.68 7.38
CA LEU A 31 -2.89 1.94 7.09
C LEU A 31 -3.02 0.44 7.38
N GLU A 32 -3.29 0.07 8.64
CA GLU A 32 -3.21 -1.34 9.06
C GLU A 32 -4.22 -2.26 8.37
N PRO A 33 -5.52 -1.94 8.27
CA PRO A 33 -6.49 -2.81 7.59
C PRO A 33 -6.13 -3.06 6.12
N VAL A 34 -5.63 -2.04 5.42
CA VAL A 34 -5.24 -2.17 4.01
C VAL A 34 -3.92 -2.91 3.86
N ARG A 35 -2.95 -2.69 4.76
CA ARG A 35 -1.69 -3.42 4.79
C ARG A 35 -1.90 -4.91 4.97
N GLU A 36 -2.77 -5.32 5.89
CA GLU A 36 -3.12 -6.73 6.11
C GLU A 36 -3.73 -7.38 4.86
N ILE A 37 -4.58 -6.64 4.14
CA ILE A 37 -5.17 -7.12 2.88
C ILE A 37 -4.08 -7.21 1.80
N ALA A 38 -3.23 -6.20 1.66
CA ALA A 38 -2.16 -6.19 0.68
C ALA A 38 -1.21 -7.37 0.85
N GLN A 39 -0.82 -7.69 2.09
CA GLN A 39 0.06 -8.82 2.39
C GLN A 39 -0.57 -10.19 2.10
N LYS A 40 -1.91 -10.29 2.07
CA LYS A 40 -2.62 -11.51 1.64
C LYS A 40 -2.74 -11.60 0.12
N VAL A 41 -2.84 -10.46 -0.56
CA VAL A 41 -3.06 -10.39 -2.02
C VAL A 41 -1.75 -10.48 -2.81
N PHE A 42 -0.70 -9.78 -2.37
CA PHE A 42 0.59 -9.69 -3.05
C PHE A 42 1.62 -10.58 -2.37
N THR A 43 2.14 -11.59 -3.08
CA THR A 43 3.10 -12.55 -2.52
C THR A 43 4.56 -12.10 -2.65
N ASN A 44 4.82 -11.05 -3.42
CA ASN A 44 6.13 -10.42 -3.56
C ASN A 44 5.98 -8.90 -3.39
N ILE A 45 5.78 -8.48 -2.15
CA ILE A 45 5.47 -7.09 -1.79
C ILE A 45 6.61 -6.45 -1.01
N THR A 46 7.00 -5.25 -1.43
CA THR A 46 7.77 -4.30 -0.63
C THR A 46 6.83 -3.18 -0.19
N TYR A 47 6.82 -2.87 1.10
CA TYR A 47 5.89 -1.91 1.68
C TYR A 47 6.65 -0.79 2.38
N TYR A 48 6.48 0.44 1.90
CA TYR A 48 7.02 1.65 2.49
C TYR A 48 5.93 2.38 3.28
N VAL A 49 6.20 2.60 4.56
CA VAL A 49 5.35 3.43 5.43
C VAL A 49 6.09 4.75 5.63
N VAL A 50 5.46 5.85 5.24
CA VAL A 50 6.12 7.16 5.14
C VAL A 50 5.38 8.21 5.96
N ASP A 51 6.11 9.17 6.52
CA ASP A 51 5.54 10.29 7.27
C ASP A 51 4.96 11.34 6.32
N ASP A 52 3.74 11.09 5.84
CA ASP A 52 3.03 11.86 4.83
C ASP A 52 1.51 11.61 4.88
N ASP A 53 0.74 12.44 4.16
CA ASP A 53 -0.71 12.34 4.05
C ASP A 53 -1.18 11.38 2.94
N HIS A 54 -2.50 11.27 2.77
CA HIS A 54 -3.14 10.43 1.74
C HIS A 54 -2.61 10.65 0.31
N ARG A 55 -2.16 11.87 0.00
CA ARG A 55 -1.72 12.26 -1.34
C ARG A 55 -0.23 12.00 -1.56
N LEU A 56 0.52 11.67 -0.52
CA LEU A 56 1.95 11.38 -0.58
C LEU A 56 2.77 12.51 -1.22
N HIS A 57 2.32 13.76 -1.10
CA HIS A 57 2.93 14.89 -1.82
C HIS A 57 4.40 15.08 -1.45
N LYS A 58 4.75 14.96 -0.16
CA LYS A 58 6.13 15.09 0.31
C LYS A 58 6.99 13.92 -0.19
N THR A 59 6.48 12.71 -0.05
CA THR A 59 7.14 11.46 -0.46
C THR A 59 7.42 11.46 -1.96
N LEU A 60 6.48 11.96 -2.77
CA LEU A 60 6.67 12.08 -4.22
C LEU A 60 7.92 12.88 -4.59
N HIS A 61 8.21 13.94 -3.85
CA HIS A 61 9.33 14.82 -4.14
C HIS A 61 10.65 14.38 -3.48
N GLU A 62 10.58 13.70 -2.33
CA GLU A 62 11.76 13.38 -1.53
C GLU A 62 12.31 11.97 -1.75
N MET A 63 11.49 11.03 -2.22
CA MET A 63 11.90 9.64 -2.36
C MET A 63 12.82 9.43 -3.57
N ASP A 64 13.87 8.63 -3.40
CA ASP A 64 14.77 8.24 -4.50
C ASP A 64 14.11 7.18 -5.39
N TRP A 65 13.37 7.65 -6.38
CA TRP A 65 12.62 6.80 -7.29
C TRP A 65 13.50 5.90 -8.16
N ASN A 66 14.70 6.34 -8.52
CA ASN A 66 15.60 5.52 -9.34
C ASN A 66 16.04 4.29 -8.55
N ALA A 67 16.42 4.45 -7.28
CA ALA A 67 16.76 3.34 -6.41
C ALA A 67 15.61 2.34 -6.17
N ILE A 68 14.36 2.75 -6.40
CA ILE A 68 13.15 1.96 -6.15
C ILE A 68 12.62 1.28 -7.42
N LEU A 69 12.87 1.85 -8.60
CA LEU A 69 12.30 1.40 -9.88
C LEU A 69 13.31 0.69 -10.81
N GLU A 70 14.60 0.68 -10.47
CA GLU A 70 15.65 -0.08 -11.17
C GLU A 70 15.59 -1.59 -10.91
#